data_AF-A0A8T3T518-F1
#
_entry.id   AF-A0A8T3T518-F1
#
_cell.length_a   1.000
_cell.length_b   1.000
_cell.length_c   1.000
_cell.angle_alpha   90.00
_cell.angle_beta   90.00
_cell.angle_gamma   90.00
#
_symmetry.space_group_name_H-M   'P 1'
#
loop_
_entity.id
_entity.type
_entity.pdbx_description
1 polymer ?
#
loop_
_entity_poly.entity_id
_entity_poly.type
_entity_poly.pdbx_seq_one_letter_code
_entity_poly.pdbx_strand_id
1 'polypeptide(L)'
;MKEASVDHAAAGARVNGRPRLFGGRRAQLGVILTALLVLAGVIVLFSLTTDQRGQGFGLSGEGDAAAYASLGTQGPTFDSATSLVQALADRGVTCEGLESRPAGSGELDAGRCKIGADDVVIRVFQDPGARNRYLASIGALLGEAGVESVPRVAGPNWLVSADTDATAQLVQDSIAGELLR
;
A
#
# COMPACT_ATOMS: atom_id res chain seq x y z
N MET A 1 -3.72 -3.93 42.93
CA MET A 1 -3.29 -2.53 42.71
C MET A 1 -4.42 -1.61 43.10
N LYS A 2 -4.09 -0.52 43.79
CA LYS A 2 -4.96 0.37 44.57
C LYS A 2 -5.96 1.14 43.71
N GLU A 3 -7.20 1.19 44.18
CA GLU A 3 -8.23 2.17 43.84
C GLU A 3 -7.76 3.60 44.17
N ALA A 4 -8.13 4.56 43.33
CA ALA A 4 -8.12 5.97 43.66
C ALA A 4 -9.38 6.63 43.08
N SER A 5 -10.42 6.63 43.91
CA SER A 5 -11.57 7.54 43.84
C SER A 5 -11.10 8.94 44.24
N VAL A 6 -11.46 9.96 43.45
CA VAL A 6 -11.42 11.37 43.88
C VAL A 6 -12.66 12.07 43.32
N ASP A 7 -13.71 12.10 44.14
CA ASP A 7 -14.73 13.14 44.14
C ASP A 7 -14.10 14.46 44.58
N HIS A 8 -14.29 15.55 43.84
CA HIS A 8 -14.18 16.92 44.38
C HIS A 8 -15.31 17.79 43.85
N ALA A 9 -16.06 18.33 44.82
CA ALA A 9 -17.25 19.14 44.66
C ALA A 9 -16.93 20.64 44.53
N ALA A 10 -17.87 21.33 43.86
CA ALA A 10 -18.38 22.68 44.13
C ALA A 10 -17.42 23.88 44.18
N ALA A 11 -17.71 24.90 43.37
CA ALA A 11 -18.20 26.20 43.87
C ALA A 11 -18.50 27.13 42.68
N GLY A 12 -19.69 27.73 42.71
CA GLY A 12 -20.13 28.68 41.70
C GLY A 12 -19.54 30.08 41.87
N ALA A 13 -19.51 30.82 40.77
CA ALA A 13 -19.59 32.27 40.76
C ALA A 13 -20.34 32.70 39.50
N ARG A 14 -21.62 33.06 39.66
CA ARG A 14 -22.41 33.74 38.63
C ARG A 14 -21.91 35.18 38.53
N VAL A 15 -21.16 35.50 37.48
CA VAL A 15 -20.90 36.90 37.10
C VAL A 15 -21.89 37.27 36.00
N ASN A 16 -23.00 37.89 36.39
CA ASN A 16 -23.94 38.56 35.48
C ASN A 16 -23.31 39.87 35.00
N GLY A 17 -22.43 39.79 34.00
CA GLY A 17 -21.97 40.94 33.23
C GLY A 17 -22.79 41.06 31.96
N ARG A 18 -23.84 41.89 31.94
CA ARG A 18 -24.51 42.26 30.68
C ARG A 18 -23.57 43.17 29.89
N PRO A 19 -23.05 42.74 28.72
CA PRO A 19 -22.29 43.64 27.87
C PRO A 19 -23.25 44.71 27.35
N ARG A 20 -22.91 45.97 27.64
CA ARG A 20 -23.57 47.12 27.03
C ARG A 20 -23.28 47.08 25.53
N LEU A 21 -24.29 46.76 24.73
CA LEU A 21 -24.32 46.92 23.28
C LEU A 21 -24.22 48.41 22.94
N PHE A 22 -23.01 48.97 23.03
CA PHE A 22 -22.70 50.28 22.47
C PHE A 22 -22.49 50.16 20.96
N GLY A 23 -23.00 51.15 20.23
CA GLY A 23 -23.23 51.13 18.79
C GLY A 23 -22.01 50.72 17.96
N GLY A 24 -22.19 49.68 17.15
CA GLY A 24 -21.09 49.08 16.39
C GLY A 24 -21.47 48.66 14.98
N ARG A 25 -22.45 49.31 14.31
CA ARG A 25 -22.75 48.99 12.90
C ARG A 25 -21.54 49.20 11.98
N ARG A 26 -20.58 50.07 12.36
CA ARG A 26 -19.30 50.23 11.64
C ARG A 26 -18.23 49.21 12.08
N ALA A 27 -18.27 48.72 13.32
CA ALA A 27 -17.33 47.71 13.81
C ALA A 27 -17.67 46.29 13.30
N GLN A 28 -18.96 45.98 13.11
CA GLN A 28 -19.40 44.69 12.58
C GLN A 28 -18.97 44.45 11.13
N LEU A 29 -18.95 45.50 10.29
CA LEU A 29 -18.49 45.39 8.90
C LEU A 29 -17.00 45.04 8.81
N GLY A 30 -16.16 45.58 9.69
CA GLY A 30 -14.73 45.26 9.72
C GLY A 30 -14.46 43.80 10.08
N VAL A 31 -15.18 43.26 11.07
CA VAL A 31 -15.00 41.87 11.51
C VAL A 31 -15.43 40.88 10.41
N ILE A 32 -16.54 41.16 9.72
CA ILE A 32 -17.02 40.30 8.63
C ILE A 32 -16.02 40.30 7.46
N LEU A 33 -15.49 41.46 7.09
CA LEU A 33 -14.52 41.57 5.99
C LEU A 33 -13.23 40.79 6.30
N THR A 34 -12.71 40.91 7.52
CA THR A 34 -11.51 40.17 7.94
C THR A 34 -11.74 38.66 7.93
N ALA A 35 -12.90 38.19 8.40
CA ALA A 35 -13.24 36.77 8.38
C ALA A 35 -13.32 36.22 6.94
N LEU A 36 -13.89 36.99 6.00
CA LEU A 36 -13.97 36.60 4.59
C LEU A 36 -12.58 36.52 3.93
N LEU A 37 -11.67 37.45 4.25
CA LEU A 37 -10.30 37.41 3.73
C LEU A 37 -9.50 36.22 4.25
N VAL A 38 -9.65 35.87 5.53
CA VAL A 38 -9.02 34.67 6.10
C VAL A 38 -9.58 33.42 5.44
N LEU A 39 -10.90 33.31 5.27
CA LEU A 39 -11.52 32.17 4.61
C LEU A 39 -11.05 32.02 3.16
N ALA A 40 -11.01 33.12 2.40
CA ALA A 40 -10.50 33.12 1.03
C ALA A 40 -9.02 32.71 0.98
N GLY A 41 -8.19 33.20 1.92
CA GLY A 41 -6.79 32.80 2.05
C GLY A 41 -6.64 31.30 2.31
N VAL A 42 -7.45 30.73 3.21
CA VAL A 42 -7.47 29.28 3.49
C VAL A 42 -7.90 28.48 2.25
N ILE A 43 -8.92 28.94 1.51
CA ILE A 43 -9.37 28.27 0.28
C ILE A 43 -8.27 28.31 -0.79
N VAL A 44 -7.60 29.44 -0.98
CA VAL A 44 -6.49 29.57 -1.94
C VAL A 44 -5.31 28.69 -1.51
N LEU A 45 -4.94 28.68 -0.24
CA LEU A 45 -3.86 27.81 0.28
C LEU A 45 -4.20 26.32 0.11
N PHE A 46 -5.47 25.95 0.33
CA PHE A 46 -5.96 24.59 0.10
C PHE A 46 -6.01 24.23 -1.38
N SER A 47 -6.34 25.19 -2.25
CA SER A 47 -6.34 25.01 -3.71
C SER A 47 -4.92 24.85 -4.26
N LEU A 48 -3.96 25.63 -3.75
CA LEU A 48 -2.54 25.51 -4.14
C LEU A 48 -1.88 24.22 -3.65
N THR A 49 -2.30 23.68 -2.50
CA THR A 49 -1.82 22.38 -2.03
C THR A 49 -2.49 21.20 -2.73
N THR A 50 -3.69 21.38 -3.30
CA THR A 50 -4.37 20.34 -4.10
C THR A 50 -3.87 20.29 -5.54
N ASP A 51 -3.38 21.38 -6.11
CA ASP A 51 -2.82 21.39 -7.48
C ASP A 51 -1.52 20.57 -7.61
N GLN A 52 -0.74 20.45 -6.54
CA GLN A 52 0.43 19.54 -6.49
C GLN A 52 0.05 18.06 -6.41
N ARG A 53 -1.24 17.73 -6.17
CA ARG A 53 -1.78 16.35 -6.31
C ARG A 53 -2.47 16.12 -7.65
N GLY A 54 -2.54 17.14 -8.51
CA GLY A 54 -3.26 17.13 -9.79
C GLY A 54 -2.41 16.78 -11.01
N GLN A 55 -1.08 16.64 -10.88
CA GLN A 55 -0.27 15.99 -11.92
C GLN A 55 -0.45 14.47 -11.83
N GLY A 56 -1.61 14.01 -12.31
CA GLY A 56 -1.77 12.71 -12.94
C GLY A 56 -1.62 11.47 -12.05
N PHE A 57 -2.43 11.34 -11.00
CA PHE A 57 -2.98 10.00 -10.69
C PHE A 57 -3.97 9.62 -11.79
N GLY A 58 -3.45 9.41 -13.00
CA GLY A 58 -4.17 8.66 -14.00
C GLY A 58 -4.32 7.25 -13.46
N LEU A 59 -5.49 6.90 -12.95
CA LEU A 59 -5.93 5.52 -12.70
C LEU A 59 -5.92 4.65 -14.00
N SER A 60 -5.41 5.19 -15.10
CA SER A 60 -4.94 4.45 -16.25
C SER A 60 -3.62 3.75 -15.89
N GLY A 61 -3.70 2.61 -15.20
CA GLY A 61 -2.56 1.73 -14.87
C GLY A 61 -1.78 1.16 -16.06
N GLU A 62 -1.89 1.79 -17.23
CA GLU A 62 -1.19 1.48 -18.47
C GLU A 62 0.25 2.00 -18.47
N GLY A 63 0.52 3.14 -17.81
CA GLY A 63 1.87 3.69 -17.70
C GLY A 63 2.79 2.83 -16.83
N ASP A 64 2.28 2.37 -15.69
CA ASP A 64 3.09 1.62 -14.73
C ASP A 64 3.30 0.16 -15.17
N ALA A 65 2.32 -0.46 -15.84
CA ALA A 65 2.48 -1.82 -16.37
C ALA A 65 3.62 -1.92 -17.40
N ALA A 66 3.89 -0.84 -18.16
CA ALA A 66 4.99 -0.78 -19.10
C ALA A 66 6.37 -0.82 -18.41
N ALA A 67 6.49 -0.29 -17.19
CA ALA A 67 7.73 -0.37 -16.40
C ALA A 67 8.09 -1.81 -16.03
N TYR A 68 7.10 -2.71 -15.95
CA TYR A 68 7.28 -4.13 -15.67
C TYR A 68 7.37 -5.01 -16.93
N ALA A 69 7.25 -4.44 -18.14
CA ALA A 69 7.18 -5.20 -19.38
C ALA A 69 8.43 -6.05 -19.66
N SER A 70 9.61 -5.55 -19.28
CA SER A 70 10.88 -6.28 -19.43
C SER A 70 11.17 -7.25 -18.29
N LEU A 71 10.48 -7.12 -17.15
CA LEU A 71 10.83 -7.85 -15.94
C LEU A 71 10.51 -9.33 -16.06
N GLY A 72 11.37 -10.18 -15.47
CA GLY A 72 11.10 -11.61 -15.32
C GLY A 72 10.79 -12.30 -16.64
N THR A 73 11.38 -11.87 -17.75
CA THR A 73 11.17 -12.49 -19.08
C THR A 73 11.99 -13.76 -19.26
N GLN A 74 12.90 -14.03 -18.33
CA GLN A 74 13.77 -15.20 -18.31
C GLN A 74 13.24 -16.27 -17.35
N GLY A 75 13.42 -17.54 -17.72
CA GLY A 75 13.03 -18.69 -16.90
C GLY A 75 11.84 -19.46 -17.45
N PRO A 76 11.42 -20.53 -16.76
CA PRO A 76 10.27 -21.33 -17.15
C PRO A 76 8.94 -20.62 -16.86
N THR A 77 7.91 -20.97 -17.62
CA THR A 77 6.51 -20.68 -17.28
C THR A 77 5.92 -21.83 -16.47
N PHE A 78 4.96 -21.52 -15.60
CA PHE A 78 4.23 -22.52 -14.82
C PHE A 78 2.73 -22.39 -15.04
N ASP A 79 1.99 -23.47 -14.83
CA ASP A 79 0.53 -23.51 -14.94
C ASP A 79 -0.18 -23.50 -13.57
N SER A 80 0.57 -23.73 -12.48
CA SER A 80 0.06 -23.85 -11.12
C SER A 80 1.14 -23.54 -10.09
N ALA A 81 0.75 -23.19 -8.86
CA ALA A 81 1.69 -23.02 -7.77
C ALA A 81 2.38 -24.36 -7.44
N THR A 82 1.68 -25.49 -7.58
CA THR A 82 2.25 -26.83 -7.37
C THR A 82 3.38 -27.13 -8.35
N SER A 83 3.23 -26.84 -9.65
CA SER A 83 4.31 -27.10 -10.63
C SER A 83 5.53 -26.21 -10.42
N LEU A 84 5.34 -24.97 -9.95
CA LEU A 84 6.44 -24.11 -9.52
C LEU A 84 7.17 -24.68 -8.30
N VAL A 85 6.43 -25.12 -7.28
CA VAL A 85 7.00 -25.76 -6.08
C VAL A 85 7.75 -27.04 -6.41
N GLN A 86 7.25 -27.85 -7.34
CA GLN A 86 7.95 -29.02 -7.84
C GLN A 86 9.30 -28.63 -8.49
N ALA A 87 9.32 -27.57 -9.31
CA ALA A 87 10.56 -27.09 -9.93
C ALA A 87 11.58 -26.55 -8.92
N LEU A 88 11.13 -25.95 -7.82
CA LEU A 88 12.01 -25.60 -6.69
C LEU A 88 12.57 -26.86 -6.02
N ALA A 89 11.74 -27.87 -5.77
CA ALA A 89 12.13 -29.12 -5.14
C ALA A 89 13.17 -29.89 -5.97
N ASP A 90 13.01 -29.90 -7.30
CA ASP A 90 13.97 -30.51 -8.25
C ASP A 90 15.36 -29.85 -8.19
N ARG A 91 15.45 -28.64 -7.61
CA ARG A 91 16.69 -27.89 -7.36
C ARG A 91 17.14 -27.90 -5.90
N GLY A 92 16.49 -28.69 -5.06
CA GLY A 92 16.82 -28.84 -3.64
C GLY A 92 16.22 -27.77 -2.73
N VAL A 93 15.29 -26.95 -3.23
CA VAL A 93 14.56 -25.98 -2.42
C VAL A 93 13.19 -26.53 -2.06
N THR A 94 13.05 -26.96 -0.80
CA THR A 94 11.80 -27.50 -0.28
C THR A 94 10.87 -26.38 0.19
N CYS A 95 9.63 -26.41 -0.29
CA CYS A 95 8.55 -25.52 0.13
C CYS A 95 7.49 -26.37 0.86
N GLU A 96 7.44 -26.20 2.18
CA GLU A 96 6.67 -27.04 3.10
C GLU A 96 5.25 -26.50 3.31
N GLY A 97 4.29 -27.42 3.40
CA GLY A 97 2.90 -27.08 3.73
C GLY A 97 2.24 -26.17 2.69
N LEU A 98 2.41 -26.47 1.39
CA LEU A 98 1.76 -25.73 0.33
C LEU A 98 0.24 -25.73 0.52
N GLU A 99 -0.31 -24.57 0.84
CA GLU A 99 -1.75 -24.33 0.95
C GLU A 99 -2.20 -23.50 -0.25
N SER A 100 -3.14 -24.05 -1.03
CA SER A 100 -3.78 -23.33 -2.12
C SER A 100 -4.61 -22.17 -1.59
N ARG A 101 -4.59 -21.06 -2.31
CA ARG A 101 -5.35 -19.85 -2.03
C ARG A 101 -6.28 -19.54 -3.20
N PRO A 102 -7.43 -18.88 -2.95
CA PRO A 102 -8.26 -18.38 -4.02
C PRO A 102 -7.45 -17.47 -4.95
N ALA A 103 -7.44 -17.79 -6.24
CA ALA A 103 -6.77 -16.98 -7.26
C ALA A 103 -7.46 -15.62 -7.40
N GLY A 104 -6.66 -14.55 -7.46
CA GLY A 104 -7.13 -13.20 -7.77
C GLY A 104 -7.45 -12.99 -9.25
N SER A 105 -7.82 -11.75 -9.62
CA SER A 105 -8.04 -11.41 -11.04
C SER A 105 -6.74 -11.57 -11.84
N GLY A 106 -6.77 -12.39 -12.89
CA GLY A 106 -5.62 -12.65 -13.76
C GLY A 106 -4.64 -13.72 -13.25
N GLU A 107 -4.83 -14.24 -12.04
CA GLU A 107 -4.10 -15.38 -11.50
C GLU A 107 -4.73 -16.69 -12.01
N LEU A 108 -3.89 -17.65 -12.41
CA LEU A 108 -4.29 -19.04 -12.66
C LEU A 108 -4.37 -19.82 -11.36
N ASP A 109 -3.40 -19.59 -10.47
CA ASP A 109 -3.29 -20.29 -9.19
C ASP A 109 -2.48 -19.44 -8.20
N ALA A 110 -2.72 -19.65 -6.92
CA ALA A 110 -2.00 -19.00 -5.84
C ALA A 110 -1.80 -19.97 -4.68
N GLY A 111 -0.66 -19.86 -4.01
CA GLY A 111 -0.32 -20.70 -2.88
C GLY A 111 0.50 -19.96 -1.85
N ARG A 112 0.58 -20.55 -0.65
CA ARG A 112 1.53 -20.17 0.38
C ARG A 112 2.22 -21.41 0.92
N CYS A 113 3.49 -21.28 1.28
CA CYS A 113 4.26 -22.34 1.93
C CYS A 113 5.41 -21.74 2.73
N LYS A 114 6.23 -22.60 3.34
CA LYS A 114 7.45 -22.18 4.04
C LYS A 114 8.70 -22.71 3.37
N ILE A 115 9.71 -21.85 3.23
CA ILE A 115 11.07 -22.26 2.88
C ILE A 115 11.93 -22.00 4.12
N GLY A 116 12.27 -23.06 4.85
CA GLY A 116 12.86 -22.93 6.18
C GLY A 116 11.90 -22.26 7.16
N ALA A 117 12.27 -21.09 7.69
CA ALA A 117 11.43 -20.33 8.63
C ALA A 117 10.57 -19.25 7.96
N ASP A 118 10.83 -18.95 6.68
CA ASP A 118 10.26 -17.80 5.99
C ASP A 118 8.96 -18.18 5.27
N ASP A 119 7.94 -17.31 5.38
CA ASP A 119 6.71 -17.47 4.62
C ASP A 119 6.93 -17.02 3.18
N VAL A 120 6.41 -17.82 2.24
CA VAL A 120 6.54 -17.59 0.81
C VAL A 120 5.16 -17.60 0.17
N VAL A 121 4.86 -16.57 -0.60
CA VAL A 121 3.61 -16.45 -1.36
C VAL A 121 3.91 -16.63 -2.84
N ILE A 122 3.27 -17.62 -3.44
CA ILE A 122 3.45 -18.00 -4.84
C ILE A 122 2.20 -17.59 -5.61
N ARG A 123 2.38 -16.93 -6.76
CA ARG A 123 1.30 -16.57 -7.68
C ARG A 123 1.70 -16.94 -9.08
N VAL A 124 0.80 -17.63 -9.78
CA VAL A 124 0.94 -17.96 -11.19
C VAL A 124 -0.17 -17.26 -11.95
N PHE A 125 0.18 -16.62 -13.05
CA PHE A 125 -0.68 -15.74 -13.84
C PHE A 125 -0.94 -16.34 -15.22
N GLN A 126 -2.04 -15.90 -15.84
CA GLN A 126 -2.43 -16.32 -17.18
C GLN A 126 -1.37 -15.94 -18.23
N ASP A 127 -0.78 -14.75 -18.07
CA ASP A 127 0.20 -14.19 -18.99
C ASP A 127 1.11 -13.16 -18.27
N PRO A 128 2.24 -12.76 -18.89
CA PRO A 128 3.14 -11.76 -18.31
C PRO A 128 2.47 -10.40 -18.06
N GLY A 129 1.48 -10.03 -18.88
CA GLY A 129 0.73 -8.79 -18.73
C GLY A 129 -0.14 -8.77 -17.47
N ALA A 130 -0.77 -9.90 -17.13
CA ALA A 130 -1.52 -10.05 -15.88
C ALA A 130 -0.61 -9.90 -14.65
N ARG A 131 0.56 -10.54 -14.66
CA ARG A 131 1.60 -10.37 -13.65
C ARG A 131 2.03 -8.90 -13.51
N ASN A 132 2.26 -8.22 -14.63
CA ASN A 132 2.70 -6.81 -14.64
C ASN A 132 1.66 -5.85 -14.08
N ARG A 133 0.38 -6.05 -14.44
CA ARG A 133 -0.73 -5.29 -13.84
C ARG A 133 -0.83 -5.51 -12.35
N TYR A 134 -0.61 -6.74 -11.87
CA TYR A 134 -0.57 -7.04 -10.45
C TYR A 134 0.59 -6.32 -9.75
N LEU A 135 1.80 -6.35 -10.32
CA LEU A 135 2.98 -5.67 -9.77
C LEU A 135 2.78 -4.14 -9.69
N ALA A 136 2.26 -3.52 -10.75
CA ALA A 136 1.92 -2.10 -10.74
C ALA A 136 0.89 -1.77 -9.65
N SER A 137 -0.17 -2.58 -9.55
CA SER A 137 -1.25 -2.36 -8.57
C SER A 137 -0.74 -2.48 -7.13
N ILE A 138 0.05 -3.51 -6.82
CA ILE A 138 0.55 -3.68 -5.45
C ILE A 138 1.67 -2.69 -5.12
N GLY A 139 2.48 -2.29 -6.11
CA GLY A 139 3.49 -1.24 -5.96
C GLY A 139 2.87 0.09 -5.57
N ALA A 140 1.81 0.50 -6.28
CA ALA A 140 1.05 1.70 -5.96
C ALA A 140 0.47 1.65 -4.54
N LEU A 141 -0.19 0.54 -4.17
CA LEU A 141 -0.79 0.38 -2.84
C LEU A 141 0.24 0.44 -1.71
N LEU A 142 1.40 -0.20 -1.86
CA LEU A 142 2.44 -0.18 -0.84
C LEU A 142 3.12 1.18 -0.73
N GLY A 143 3.35 1.84 -1.87
CA GLY A 143 3.89 3.19 -1.92
C GLY A 143 2.99 4.20 -1.20
N GLU A 144 1.67 4.12 -1.43
CA GLU A 144 0.69 4.96 -0.73
C GLU A 144 0.65 4.68 0.78
N ALA A 145 0.80 3.42 1.17
CA ALA A 145 0.83 3.02 2.58
C ALA A 145 2.16 3.31 3.29
N GLY A 146 3.21 3.72 2.56
CA GLY A 146 4.56 3.89 3.11
C GLY A 146 5.15 2.58 3.64
N VAL A 147 4.70 1.43 3.11
CA VAL A 147 5.15 0.10 3.51
C VAL A 147 6.30 -0.31 2.61
N GLU A 148 7.41 -0.73 3.21
CA GLU A 148 8.57 -1.25 2.48
C GLU A 148 8.18 -2.50 1.66
N SER A 149 8.68 -2.58 0.44
CA SER A 149 8.48 -3.73 -0.42
C SER A 149 9.11 -4.97 0.22
N VAL A 150 8.32 -6.05 0.32
CA VAL A 150 8.89 -7.38 0.57
C VAL A 150 9.72 -7.81 -0.64
N PRO A 151 10.85 -8.53 -0.46
CA PRO A 151 11.63 -9.12 -1.55
C PRO A 151 10.78 -10.04 -2.43
N ARG A 152 10.94 -9.93 -3.76
CA ARG A 152 10.19 -10.75 -4.72
C ARG A 152 11.06 -11.26 -5.85
N VAL A 153 10.71 -12.40 -6.40
CA VAL A 153 11.27 -12.92 -7.66
C VAL A 153 10.15 -13.03 -8.67
N ALA A 154 10.32 -12.39 -9.82
CA ALA A 154 9.39 -12.46 -10.94
C ALA A 154 9.99 -13.30 -12.07
N GLY A 155 9.23 -14.29 -12.55
CA GLY A 155 9.49 -14.99 -13.82
C GLY A 155 8.32 -14.81 -14.79
N PRO A 156 8.33 -15.44 -15.98
CA PRO A 156 7.55 -14.99 -17.14
C PRO A 156 6.06 -14.79 -16.87
N ASN A 157 5.44 -15.72 -16.15
CA ASN A 157 4.04 -15.64 -15.76
C ASN A 157 3.84 -15.94 -14.27
N TRP A 158 4.87 -15.76 -13.44
CA TRP A 158 4.79 -16.10 -12.02
C TRP A 158 5.52 -15.06 -11.16
N LEU A 159 5.14 -15.02 -9.89
CA LEU A 159 5.73 -14.14 -8.88
C LEU A 159 5.83 -14.92 -7.57
N VAL A 160 7.00 -14.85 -6.94
CA VAL A 160 7.23 -15.36 -5.58
C VAL A 160 7.60 -14.18 -4.68
N SER A 161 6.84 -13.97 -3.61
CA SER A 161 7.20 -13.02 -2.55
C SER A 161 7.73 -13.79 -1.35
N ALA A 162 8.82 -13.32 -0.75
CA ALA A 162 9.42 -13.92 0.44
C ALA A 162 9.64 -12.87 1.53
N ASP A 163 9.69 -13.31 2.79
CA ASP A 163 9.94 -12.42 3.93
C ASP A 163 11.37 -11.86 3.96
N THR A 164 12.34 -12.58 3.40
CA THR A 164 13.76 -12.20 3.44
C THR A 164 14.40 -12.19 2.05
N ASP A 165 15.40 -11.32 1.88
CA ASP A 165 16.22 -11.27 0.66
C ASP A 165 16.96 -12.58 0.40
N ALA A 166 17.37 -13.28 1.47
CA ALA A 166 18.07 -14.55 1.35
C ALA A 166 17.17 -15.63 0.71
N THR A 167 15.91 -15.71 1.13
CA THR A 167 14.95 -16.67 0.57
C THR A 167 14.54 -16.27 -0.85
N ALA A 168 14.38 -14.98 -1.15
CA ALA A 168 14.14 -14.53 -2.51
C ALA A 168 15.34 -14.86 -3.43
N GLN A 169 16.58 -14.64 -2.99
CA GLN A 169 17.78 -15.00 -3.76
C GLN A 169 17.85 -16.52 -4.00
N LEU A 170 17.54 -17.33 -2.98
CA LEU A 170 17.50 -18.78 -3.11
C LEU A 170 16.50 -19.25 -4.17
N VAL A 171 15.31 -18.63 -4.23
CA VAL A 171 14.31 -18.89 -5.27
C VAL A 171 14.84 -18.50 -6.65
N GLN A 172 15.43 -17.29 -6.78
CA GLN A 172 16.00 -16.81 -8.03
C GLN A 172 17.10 -17.75 -8.57
N ASP A 173 18.03 -18.17 -7.71
CA ASP A 173 19.15 -19.03 -8.09
C ASP A 173 18.67 -20.43 -8.54
N SER A 174 17.50 -20.86 -8.04
CA SER A 174 16.95 -22.19 -8.31
C SER A 174 16.20 -22.27 -9.64
N ILE A 175 15.26 -21.36 -9.86
CA ILE A 175 14.33 -21.41 -11.01
C ILE A 175 14.46 -20.22 -11.98
N ALA A 176 15.56 -19.47 -11.87
CA ALA A 176 15.79 -18.20 -12.57
C ALA A 176 14.73 -17.14 -12.21
N GLY A 177 14.63 -16.10 -13.05
CA GLY A 177 13.78 -14.94 -12.81
C GLY A 177 14.58 -13.72 -12.34
N GLU A 178 13.84 -12.68 -12.00
CA GLU A 178 14.41 -11.37 -11.67
C GLU A 178 14.01 -10.97 -10.26
N LEU A 179 15.03 -10.70 -9.43
CA LEU A 179 14.86 -10.21 -8.07
C LEU A 179 14.41 -8.74 -8.10
N LEU A 180 13.29 -8.46 -7.46
CA LEU A 180 12.70 -7.14 -7.29
C LEU A 180 12.86 -6.72 -5.83
N ARG A 181 13.37 -5.51 -5.62
CA ARG A 181 13.56 -4.87 -4.32
C ARG A 181 12.81 -3.55 -4.29
#